data_AF-A0A0G3BLP1-F1
#
_entry.id   AF-A0A0G3BLP1-F1
#
_cell.length_a   1.000
_cell.length_b   1.000
_cell.length_c   1.000
_cell.angle_alpha   90.00
_cell.angle_beta   90.00
_cell.angle_gamma   90.00
#
_symmetry.space_group_name_H-M   'P 1'
#
loop_
_entity.id
_entity.type
_entity.pdbx_description
1 polymer ?
#
loop_
_entity_poly.entity_id
_entity_poly.type
_entity_poly.pdbx_seq_one_letter_code
_entity_poly.pdbx_strand_id
1 'polypeptide(L)'
;MYTLPLRLPPGADLRAALERHAHDHDLSAAQVVGGVGSLSEAQVRYAGAATPTGLSGPFELLGLSGTLSPQGAHLHLTLADAQGRVIGGHLCAGCTVRTTVEVLLLVLPEHRYHREPDAATGYLELVLRPGAEAQEVLDFWFDRPDGPEHGAPRSLWFRKDAAVDAEIARRFGPRVEAALAGGLRDWEATPEGTLARLLLLDQFTRNIYRDTPRAFAGDAQALALARRLVRTGDHLGLPPLQRWFAYMPFEHAEDLEAQDESVRLFSALAETAGLPPDALDYAHRHREVVLRFGRFPHRNEVLGRASSEAELAFLRQPGSRF
;
A
#
# COMPACT_ATOMS: atom_id res chain seq x y z
N MET A 1 11.86 5.37 5.21
CA MET A 1 12.59 6.47 4.54
C MET A 1 14.03 6.63 5.03
N TYR A 2 15.00 6.82 4.13
CA TYR A 2 16.40 7.20 4.44
C TYR A 2 17.03 7.96 3.25
N THR A 3 18.17 8.63 3.48
CA THR A 3 18.90 9.35 2.42
C THR A 3 20.07 8.54 1.88
N LEU A 4 20.32 8.62 0.58
CA LEU A 4 21.43 7.96 -0.11
C LEU A 4 22.19 8.95 -0.99
N PRO A 5 23.41 9.37 -0.60
CA PRO A 5 24.26 10.22 -1.44
C PRO A 5 24.97 9.40 -2.52
N LEU A 6 25.12 9.95 -3.72
CA LEU A 6 25.92 9.36 -4.80
C LEU A 6 26.78 10.41 -5.50
N ARG A 7 27.90 9.96 -6.05
CA ARG A 7 28.78 10.77 -6.90
C ARG A 7 28.98 10.07 -8.25
N LEU A 8 28.72 10.79 -9.33
CA LEU A 8 28.95 10.35 -10.69
C LEU A 8 30.28 10.88 -11.22
N PRO A 9 31.13 10.03 -11.81
CA PRO A 9 32.42 10.44 -12.35
C PRO A 9 32.28 11.11 -13.74
N PRO A 10 33.34 11.81 -14.21
CA PRO A 10 33.44 12.26 -15.60
C PRO A 10 33.15 11.15 -16.61
N GLY A 11 32.48 11.52 -17.71
CA GLY A 11 32.13 10.61 -18.79
C GLY A 11 30.89 9.74 -18.53
N ALA A 12 30.37 9.71 -17.30
CA ALA A 12 29.12 9.02 -17.01
C ALA A 12 27.94 9.75 -17.65
N ASP A 13 26.98 9.00 -18.18
CA ASP A 13 25.66 9.55 -18.52
C ASP A 13 24.83 9.73 -17.24
N LEU A 14 24.40 10.95 -16.93
CA LEU A 14 23.69 11.30 -15.71
C LEU A 14 22.42 10.47 -15.53
N ARG A 15 21.57 10.38 -16.56
CA ARG A 15 20.30 9.68 -16.47
C ARG A 15 20.49 8.18 -16.31
N ALA A 16 21.28 7.58 -17.20
CA ALA A 16 21.50 6.15 -17.22
C ALA A 16 22.25 5.69 -15.97
N ALA A 17 23.13 6.51 -15.39
CA ALA A 17 23.78 6.18 -14.13
C ALA A 17 22.81 6.17 -12.95
N LEU A 18 21.86 7.12 -12.89
CA LEU A 18 20.83 7.13 -11.86
C LEU A 18 19.86 5.95 -12.00
N GLU A 19 19.41 5.66 -13.22
CA GLU A 19 18.54 4.50 -13.51
C GLU A 19 19.24 3.18 -13.15
N ARG A 20 20.53 3.00 -13.52
CA ARG A 20 21.32 1.83 -13.10
C ARG A 20 21.46 1.76 -11.59
N HIS A 21 21.77 2.88 -10.92
CA HIS A 21 21.92 2.90 -9.48
C HIS A 21 20.64 2.45 -8.76
N ALA A 22 19.47 2.90 -9.25
CA ALA A 22 18.18 2.48 -8.73
C ALA A 22 17.91 0.98 -8.93
N HIS A 23 18.30 0.44 -10.08
CA HIS A 23 18.20 -0.98 -10.37
C HIS A 23 19.12 -1.82 -9.47
N ASP A 24 20.41 -1.48 -9.41
CA ASP A 24 21.45 -2.25 -8.70
C ASP A 24 21.22 -2.29 -7.18
N HIS A 25 20.55 -1.28 -6.62
CA HIS A 25 20.25 -1.18 -5.19
C HIS A 25 18.78 -1.45 -4.84
N ASP A 26 17.98 -1.92 -5.81
CA ASP A 26 16.53 -2.18 -5.67
C ASP A 26 15.76 -1.02 -5.00
N LEU A 27 15.99 0.21 -5.47
CA LEU A 27 15.36 1.40 -4.91
C LEU A 27 13.90 1.51 -5.36
N SER A 28 13.01 0.72 -4.75
CA SER A 28 11.59 0.59 -5.13
C SER A 28 10.88 1.93 -5.35
N ALA A 29 11.23 2.94 -4.57
CA ALA A 29 10.81 4.33 -4.74
C ALA A 29 11.89 5.27 -4.20
N ALA A 30 12.34 6.21 -5.03
CA ALA A 30 13.25 7.26 -4.61
C ALA A 30 12.88 8.62 -5.23
N GLN A 31 13.15 9.69 -4.48
CA GLN A 31 13.09 11.07 -4.95
C GLN A 31 14.49 11.66 -5.03
N VAL A 32 14.80 12.34 -6.12
CA VAL A 32 15.99 13.17 -6.19
C VAL A 32 15.69 14.48 -5.45
N VAL A 33 16.35 14.67 -4.31
CA VAL A 33 16.18 15.86 -3.45
C VAL A 33 16.99 17.03 -4.00
N GLY A 34 18.11 16.72 -4.64
CA GLY A 34 18.97 17.70 -5.29
C GLY A 34 20.15 17.04 -5.99
N GLY A 35 20.74 17.78 -6.93
CA GLY A 35 21.98 17.40 -7.58
C GLY A 35 22.75 18.62 -8.02
N VAL A 36 24.07 18.60 -7.81
CA VAL A 36 25.01 19.67 -8.16
C VAL A 36 26.17 19.07 -8.93
N GLY A 37 26.78 19.83 -9.84
CA GLY A 37 27.91 19.34 -10.61
C GLY A 37 28.04 19.99 -11.96
N SER A 38 28.58 19.27 -12.94
CA SER A 38 28.77 19.80 -14.28
C SER A 38 28.59 18.78 -15.39
N LEU A 39 28.16 19.27 -16.55
CA LEU A 39 27.98 18.49 -17.78
C LEU A 39 28.83 19.08 -18.91
N SER A 40 29.20 18.24 -19.87
CA SER A 40 29.84 18.63 -21.15
C SER A 40 28.88 18.52 -22.34
N GLU A 41 27.92 17.61 -22.23
CA GLU A 41 26.84 17.39 -23.17
C GLU A 41 25.53 17.35 -22.38
N ALA A 42 24.47 17.92 -22.93
CA ALA A 42 23.14 17.88 -22.36
C ALA A 42 22.08 17.61 -23.43
N GLN A 43 21.13 16.72 -23.11
CA GLN A 43 19.95 16.42 -23.91
C GLN A 43 18.71 16.83 -23.11
N VAL A 44 18.13 17.98 -23.47
CA VAL A 44 17.02 18.59 -22.72
C VAL A 44 15.78 18.63 -23.59
N ARG A 45 14.71 17.96 -23.16
CA ARG A 45 13.40 18.10 -23.81
C ARG A 45 12.61 19.22 -23.16
N TYR A 46 12.40 20.30 -23.90
CA TYR A 46 11.64 21.46 -23.46
C TYR A 46 10.15 21.18 -23.36
N ALA A 47 9.43 22.05 -22.65
CA ALA A 47 7.99 21.95 -22.50
C ALA A 47 7.29 21.88 -23.87
N GLY A 48 6.48 20.83 -24.06
CA GLY A 48 5.73 20.58 -25.30
C GLY A 48 6.56 20.09 -26.49
N ALA A 49 7.89 20.01 -26.38
CA ALA A 49 8.73 19.51 -27.46
C ALA A 49 8.64 17.97 -27.54
N ALA A 50 8.54 17.45 -28.77
CA ALA A 50 8.51 16.00 -29.01
C ALA A 50 9.88 15.34 -28.80
N THR A 51 10.96 16.04 -29.18
CA THR A 51 12.34 15.53 -29.16
C THR A 51 13.24 16.41 -28.27
N PRO A 52 14.33 15.84 -27.71
CA PRO A 52 15.30 16.61 -26.96
C PRO A 52 16.10 17.57 -27.86
N THR A 53 16.51 18.69 -27.27
CA THR A 53 17.52 19.60 -27.84
C THR A 53 18.89 19.21 -27.29
N GLY A 54 19.83 18.94 -28.19
CA GLY A 54 21.22 18.67 -27.85
C GLY A 54 22.02 19.97 -27.66
N LEU A 55 22.76 20.04 -26.56
CA LEU A 55 23.59 21.17 -26.18
C LEU A 55 24.98 20.68 -25.82
N SER A 56 26.01 21.29 -26.41
CA SER A 56 27.41 20.97 -26.12
C SER A 56 28.10 22.20 -25.56
N GLY A 57 28.89 22.02 -24.51
CA GLY A 57 29.59 23.10 -23.83
C GLY A 57 29.77 22.83 -22.34
N PRO A 58 30.55 23.66 -21.64
CA PRO A 58 30.65 23.56 -20.20
C PRO A 58 29.36 24.08 -19.57
N PHE A 59 28.63 23.18 -18.90
CA PHE A 59 27.46 23.52 -18.10
C PHE A 59 27.72 23.28 -16.62
N GLU A 60 27.18 24.13 -15.77
CA GLU A 60 27.00 23.88 -14.34
C GLU A 60 25.57 23.39 -14.10
N LEU A 61 25.42 22.28 -13.38
CA LEU A 61 24.15 21.73 -12.96
C LEU A 61 23.71 22.45 -11.68
N LEU A 62 22.70 23.31 -11.83
CA LEU A 62 22.17 24.13 -10.74
C LEU A 62 21.08 23.41 -9.95
N GLY A 63 20.38 22.48 -10.59
CA GLY A 63 19.31 21.72 -9.96
C GLY A 63 18.98 20.45 -10.73
N LEU A 64 18.61 19.42 -9.96
CA LEU A 64 18.13 18.13 -10.42
C LEU A 64 17.04 17.66 -9.47
N SER A 65 15.89 17.26 -10.01
CA SER A 65 14.75 16.81 -9.23
C SER A 65 13.93 15.78 -10.00
N GLY A 66 13.25 14.89 -9.28
CA GLY A 66 12.29 13.98 -9.87
C GLY A 66 12.28 12.60 -9.24
N THR A 67 11.45 11.72 -9.78
CA THR A 67 11.22 10.37 -9.24
C THR A 67 12.14 9.35 -9.91
N LEU A 68 12.56 8.35 -9.15
CA LEU A 68 13.44 7.29 -9.61
C LEU A 68 12.97 5.93 -9.05
N SER A 69 12.97 4.90 -9.89
CA SER A 69 12.77 3.50 -9.50
C SER A 69 13.46 2.56 -10.50
N PRO A 70 13.52 1.23 -10.25
CA PRO A 70 14.06 0.28 -11.20
C PRO A 70 13.30 0.22 -12.54
N GLN A 71 12.06 0.73 -12.58
CA GLN A 71 11.23 0.77 -13.79
C GLN A 71 11.49 2.02 -14.64
N GLY A 72 12.29 2.97 -14.14
CA GLY A 72 12.70 4.16 -14.87
C GLY A 72 12.72 5.42 -14.01
N ALA A 73 13.01 6.54 -14.67
CA ALA A 73 13.11 7.83 -14.02
C ALA A 73 12.29 8.89 -14.75
N HIS A 74 11.80 9.88 -13.99
CA HIS A 74 11.26 11.12 -14.51
C HIS A 74 12.01 12.25 -13.84
N LEU A 75 13.00 12.78 -14.56
CA LEU A 75 13.96 13.72 -14.03
C LEU A 75 13.89 15.03 -14.80
N HIS A 76 13.95 16.14 -14.07
CA HIS A 76 14.07 17.48 -14.61
C HIS A 76 15.36 18.10 -14.09
N LEU A 77 15.99 18.94 -14.90
CA LEU A 77 17.25 19.59 -14.57
C LEU A 77 17.25 21.07 -14.94
N THR A 78 18.17 21.82 -14.33
CA THR A 78 18.47 23.21 -14.64
C THR A 78 19.98 23.40 -14.77
N LEU A 79 20.43 24.00 -15.86
CA LEU A 79 21.84 24.23 -16.21
C LEU A 79 22.12 25.71 -16.34
N ALA A 80 23.35 26.13 -16.05
CA ALA A 80 23.92 27.40 -16.50
C ALA A 80 25.05 27.17 -17.51
N ASP A 81 25.07 27.93 -18.60
CA ASP A 81 26.17 27.95 -19.55
C ASP A 81 27.34 28.84 -19.09
N ALA A 82 28.43 28.90 -19.88
CA ALA A 82 29.59 29.74 -19.59
C ALA A 82 29.31 31.26 -19.55
N GLN A 83 28.16 31.70 -20.06
CA GLN A 83 27.71 33.09 -20.00
C GLN A 83 26.68 33.32 -18.88
N GLY A 84 26.39 32.29 -18.07
CA GLY A 84 25.42 32.35 -16.97
C GLY A 84 23.96 32.28 -17.43
N ARG A 85 23.67 31.94 -18.68
CA ARG A 85 22.30 31.76 -19.15
C ARG A 85 21.77 30.43 -18.64
N VAL A 86 20.52 30.45 -18.17
CA VAL A 86 19.90 29.28 -17.55
C VAL A 86 19.01 28.55 -18.54
N ILE A 87 19.16 27.23 -18.61
CA ILE A 87 18.39 26.33 -19.48
C ILE A 87 17.83 25.20 -18.60
N GLY A 88 16.55 24.88 -18.76
CA GLY A 88 15.92 23.81 -17.97
C GLY A 88 14.88 23.03 -18.77
N GLY A 89 14.61 21.80 -18.31
CA GLY A 89 13.63 20.92 -18.95
C GLY A 89 13.75 19.48 -18.47
N HIS A 90 13.11 18.58 -19.23
CA HIS A 90 13.15 17.15 -18.96
C HIS A 90 14.52 16.56 -19.34
N LEU A 91 15.11 15.80 -18.43
CA LEU A 91 16.40 15.13 -18.61
C LEU A 91 16.24 13.89 -19.50
N CYS A 92 16.84 13.94 -20.69
CA CYS A 92 16.96 12.78 -21.58
C CYS A 92 18.32 12.08 -21.40
N ALA A 93 18.46 10.87 -21.94
CA ALA A 93 19.77 10.22 -22.05
C ALA A 93 20.67 11.01 -23.01
N GLY A 94 21.98 10.92 -22.82
CA GLY A 94 23.01 11.69 -23.52
C GLY A 94 23.56 12.89 -22.73
N CYS A 95 23.35 12.93 -21.42
CA CYS A 95 23.85 14.01 -20.55
C CYS A 95 25.16 13.59 -19.88
N THR A 96 26.29 13.96 -20.46
CA THR A 96 27.62 13.50 -20.03
C THR A 96 28.19 14.36 -18.92
N VAL A 97 28.54 13.74 -17.80
CA VAL A 97 29.21 14.39 -16.65
C VAL A 97 30.59 14.90 -17.07
N ARG A 98 30.89 16.17 -16.75
CA ARG A 98 32.17 16.80 -17.09
C ARG A 98 33.23 16.64 -16.01
N THR A 99 32.95 17.09 -14.78
CA THR A 99 33.89 16.95 -13.65
C THR A 99 33.37 16.03 -12.54
N THR A 100 32.15 16.24 -12.11
CA THR A 100 31.46 15.46 -11.08
C THR A 100 29.99 15.82 -11.14
N VAL A 101 29.12 14.90 -10.75
CA VAL A 101 27.75 15.22 -10.33
C VAL A 101 27.49 14.50 -9.01
N GLU A 102 27.10 15.27 -7.99
CA GLU A 102 26.77 14.78 -6.66
C GLU A 102 25.27 14.90 -6.48
N VAL A 103 24.61 13.78 -6.14
CA VAL A 103 23.16 13.69 -6.06
C VAL A 103 22.77 13.12 -4.70
N LEU A 104 21.72 13.68 -4.10
CA LEU A 104 21.10 13.16 -2.90
C LEU A 104 19.74 12.54 -3.23
N LEU A 105 19.60 11.25 -2.94
CA LEU A 105 18.33 10.53 -3.05
C LEU A 105 17.65 10.42 -1.68
N LEU A 106 16.33 10.57 -1.66
CA LEU A 106 15.46 10.19 -0.56
C LEU A 106 14.75 8.89 -0.94
N VAL A 107 15.09 7.79 -0.29
CA VAL A 107 14.54 6.46 -0.55
C VAL A 107 13.33 6.23 0.36
N LEU A 108 12.26 5.68 -0.22
CA LEU A 108 10.96 5.46 0.40
C LEU A 108 10.57 3.97 0.34
N PRO A 109 11.14 3.09 1.19
CA PRO A 109 10.92 1.64 1.12
C PRO A 109 9.45 1.22 1.28
N GLU A 110 8.66 2.05 1.96
CA GLU A 110 7.24 1.83 2.17
C GLU A 110 6.40 2.04 0.89
N HIS A 111 7.01 2.60 -0.16
CA HIS A 111 6.41 2.80 -1.48
C HIS A 111 7.14 2.00 -2.56
N ARG A 112 6.42 1.79 -3.66
CA ARG A 112 6.97 1.32 -4.93
C ARG A 112 6.43 2.19 -6.05
N TYR A 113 7.33 2.78 -6.82
CA TYR A 113 6.98 3.64 -7.94
C TYR A 113 6.89 2.81 -9.22
N HIS A 114 5.69 2.80 -9.80
CA HIS A 114 5.42 2.22 -11.10
C HIS A 114 5.19 3.30 -12.16
N ARG A 115 5.35 2.90 -13.42
CA ARG A 115 5.05 3.72 -14.60
C ARG A 115 4.04 2.97 -15.45
N GLU A 116 2.78 3.35 -15.35
CA GLU A 116 1.66 2.66 -16.00
C GLU A 116 1.04 3.54 -17.09
N PRO A 117 0.51 2.96 -18.19
CA PRO A 117 -0.15 3.74 -19.23
C PRO A 117 -1.36 4.51 -18.71
N ASP A 118 -1.38 5.81 -18.94
CA ASP A 118 -2.52 6.67 -18.64
C ASP A 118 -3.23 7.08 -19.94
N ALA A 119 -4.51 6.73 -20.07
CA ALA A 119 -5.31 7.03 -21.25
C ALA A 119 -5.61 8.53 -21.42
N ALA A 120 -5.63 9.30 -20.33
CA ALA A 120 -5.89 10.73 -20.35
C ALA A 120 -4.68 11.54 -20.83
N THR A 121 -3.46 11.09 -20.48
CA THR A 121 -2.22 11.80 -20.87
C THR A 121 -1.53 11.20 -22.09
N GLY A 122 -1.76 9.91 -22.37
CA GLY A 122 -1.05 9.16 -23.42
C GLY A 122 0.38 8.78 -23.04
N TYR A 123 0.79 8.97 -21.78
CA TYR A 123 2.12 8.67 -21.29
C TYR A 123 2.11 7.60 -20.19
N LEU A 124 3.30 7.14 -19.82
CA LEU A 124 3.48 6.31 -18.63
C LEU A 124 3.57 7.22 -17.40
N GLU A 125 2.50 7.26 -16.61
CA GLU A 125 2.40 8.12 -15.42
C GLU A 125 2.79 7.37 -14.15
N LEU A 126 3.15 8.15 -13.13
CA LEU A 126 3.56 7.60 -11.84
C LEU A 126 2.36 6.96 -11.13
N VAL A 127 2.48 5.68 -10.80
CA VAL A 127 1.56 4.97 -9.93
C VAL A 127 2.30 4.57 -8.65
N LEU A 128 1.71 4.92 -7.51
CA LEU A 128 2.24 4.56 -6.20
C LEU A 128 1.63 3.22 -5.78
N ARG A 129 2.50 2.26 -5.46
CA ARG A 129 2.14 0.94 -4.93
C ARG A 129 2.74 0.77 -3.53
N PRO A 130 2.20 -0.13 -2.69
CA PRO A 130 2.80 -0.39 -1.39
C PRO A 130 4.18 -1.06 -1.52
N GLY A 131 4.98 -0.98 -0.46
CA GLY A 131 6.26 -1.69 -0.35
C GLY A 131 6.12 -3.22 -0.51
N ALA A 132 7.23 -3.90 -0.77
CA ALA A 132 7.26 -5.32 -1.13
C ALA A 132 6.55 -6.24 -0.12
N GLU A 133 6.77 -6.00 1.17
CA GLU A 133 6.22 -6.84 2.23
C GLU A 133 4.70 -6.69 2.37
N ALA A 134 4.20 -5.46 2.27
CA ALA A 134 2.76 -5.18 2.24
C ALA A 134 2.12 -5.81 1.00
N GLN A 135 2.78 -5.70 -0.16
CA GLN A 135 2.32 -6.35 -1.37
C GLN A 135 2.27 -7.88 -1.23
N GLU A 136 3.23 -8.51 -0.53
CA GLU A 136 3.21 -9.96 -0.28
C GLU A 136 1.97 -10.40 0.52
N VAL A 137 1.55 -9.60 1.51
CA VAL A 137 0.33 -9.87 2.29
C VAL A 137 -0.91 -9.79 1.39
N LEU A 138 -0.98 -8.76 0.54
CA LEU A 138 -2.10 -8.57 -0.39
C LEU A 138 -2.14 -9.66 -1.46
N ASP A 139 -1.00 -9.99 -2.06
CA ASP A 139 -0.86 -11.04 -3.07
C ASP A 139 -1.27 -12.41 -2.51
N PHE A 140 -0.89 -12.71 -1.26
CA PHE A 140 -1.32 -13.94 -0.62
C PHE A 140 -2.85 -13.97 -0.42
N TRP A 141 -3.41 -12.88 0.08
CA TRP A 141 -4.81 -12.84 0.48
C TRP A 141 -5.78 -12.72 -0.70
N PHE A 142 -5.46 -11.89 -1.70
CA PHE A 142 -6.31 -11.56 -2.85
C PHE A 142 -5.90 -12.23 -4.17
N ASP A 143 -4.88 -13.08 -4.12
CA ASP A 143 -4.17 -13.60 -5.28
C ASP A 143 -3.42 -12.52 -6.08
N ARG A 144 -2.34 -12.95 -6.74
CA ARG A 144 -1.53 -12.07 -7.60
C ARG A 144 -2.33 -11.67 -8.84
N PRO A 145 -1.99 -10.55 -9.52
CA PRO A 145 -2.69 -10.15 -10.74
C PRO A 145 -2.73 -11.22 -11.85
N ASP A 146 -1.73 -12.10 -11.90
CA ASP A 146 -1.63 -13.24 -12.84
C ASP A 146 -2.18 -14.56 -12.27
N GLY A 147 -2.73 -14.52 -11.05
CA GLY A 147 -3.28 -15.67 -10.35
C GLY A 147 -4.71 -16.03 -10.78
N PRO A 148 -5.10 -17.31 -10.66
CA PRO A 148 -6.39 -17.81 -11.16
C PRO A 148 -7.62 -17.30 -10.40
N GLU A 149 -7.46 -16.86 -9.15
CA GLU A 149 -8.55 -16.36 -8.31
C GLU A 149 -8.50 -14.82 -8.15
N HIS A 150 -7.64 -14.12 -8.91
CA HIS A 150 -7.53 -12.67 -8.82
C HIS A 150 -8.84 -11.98 -9.23
N GLY A 151 -9.30 -11.04 -8.39
CA GLY A 151 -10.56 -10.34 -8.62
C GLY A 151 -11.81 -11.17 -8.35
N ALA A 152 -11.68 -12.37 -7.78
CA ALA A 152 -12.78 -13.22 -7.36
C ALA A 152 -12.69 -13.58 -5.86
N PRO A 153 -13.81 -13.99 -5.22
CA PRO A 153 -13.76 -14.53 -3.87
C PRO A 153 -12.82 -15.73 -3.77
N ARG A 154 -11.87 -15.69 -2.83
CA ARG A 154 -10.89 -16.76 -2.65
C ARG A 154 -11.47 -17.89 -1.85
N SER A 155 -11.15 -19.10 -2.27
CA SER A 155 -11.55 -20.31 -1.54
C SER A 155 -10.95 -20.36 -0.12
N LEU A 156 -9.82 -19.71 0.16
CA LEU A 156 -9.22 -19.69 1.50
C LEU A 156 -9.99 -18.81 2.51
N TRP A 157 -10.86 -17.89 2.06
CA TRP A 157 -11.61 -17.01 2.93
C TRP A 157 -12.76 -17.74 3.63
N PHE A 158 -13.09 -17.32 4.86
CA PHE A 158 -14.25 -17.76 5.63
C PHE A 158 -14.37 -19.28 5.86
N ARG A 159 -13.29 -20.04 5.63
CA ARG A 159 -13.21 -21.48 5.90
C ARG A 159 -12.14 -21.77 6.94
N LYS A 160 -12.43 -22.70 7.85
CA LYS A 160 -11.43 -23.22 8.78
C LYS A 160 -10.58 -24.26 8.06
N ASP A 161 -9.30 -23.96 7.86
CA ASP A 161 -8.36 -24.87 7.21
C ASP A 161 -7.01 -24.80 7.95
N ALA A 162 -6.64 -25.91 8.60
CA ALA A 162 -5.43 -25.98 9.40
C ALA A 162 -4.14 -25.84 8.56
N ALA A 163 -4.17 -26.21 7.29
CA ALA A 163 -3.02 -26.04 6.40
C ALA A 163 -2.82 -24.57 6.02
N VAL A 164 -3.92 -23.86 5.73
CA VAL A 164 -3.89 -22.41 5.48
C VAL A 164 -3.46 -21.65 6.73
N ASP A 165 -4.01 -22.00 7.90
CA ASP A 165 -3.65 -21.38 9.19
C ASP A 165 -2.13 -21.55 9.47
N ALA A 166 -1.59 -22.76 9.24
CA ALA A 166 -0.17 -23.03 9.42
C ALA A 166 0.72 -22.28 8.41
N GLU A 167 0.26 -22.14 7.15
CA GLU A 167 0.98 -21.35 6.15
C GLU A 167 1.02 -19.86 6.54
N ILE A 168 -0.12 -19.29 6.95
CA ILE A 168 -0.21 -17.90 7.40
C ILE A 168 0.73 -17.66 8.59
N ALA A 169 0.71 -18.56 9.58
CA ALA A 169 1.58 -18.48 10.74
C ALA A 169 3.06 -18.50 10.34
N ARG A 170 3.46 -19.42 9.45
CA ARG A 170 4.84 -19.57 8.99
C ARG A 170 5.34 -18.35 8.21
N ARG A 171 4.51 -17.81 7.30
CA ARG A 171 4.92 -16.73 6.38
C ARG A 171 4.82 -15.35 7.01
N PHE A 172 3.76 -15.12 7.78
CA PHE A 172 3.39 -13.78 8.22
C PHE A 172 3.39 -13.61 9.74
N GLY A 173 3.61 -14.67 10.51
CA GLY A 173 3.67 -14.62 11.99
C GLY A 173 4.54 -13.48 12.53
N PRO A 174 5.81 -13.33 12.10
CA PRO A 174 6.65 -12.21 12.56
C PRO A 174 6.05 -10.83 12.25
N ARG A 175 5.34 -10.68 11.13
CA ARG A 175 4.69 -9.41 10.74
C ARG A 175 3.40 -9.16 11.52
N VAL A 176 2.63 -10.21 11.82
CA VAL A 176 1.49 -10.13 12.73
C VAL A 176 1.94 -9.67 14.11
N GLU A 177 3.04 -10.23 14.62
CA GLU A 177 3.62 -9.80 15.90
C GLU A 177 4.08 -8.33 15.88
N ALA A 178 4.76 -7.91 14.81
CA ALA A 178 5.16 -6.52 14.63
C ALA A 178 3.96 -5.57 14.56
N ALA A 179 2.91 -5.96 13.83
CA ALA A 179 1.67 -5.18 13.73
C ALA A 179 0.96 -5.05 15.08
N LEU A 180 0.81 -6.16 15.82
CA LEU A 180 0.19 -6.20 17.15
C LEU A 180 0.97 -5.33 18.16
N ALA A 181 2.29 -5.27 18.05
CA ALA A 181 3.14 -4.38 18.84
C ALA A 181 3.04 -2.88 18.46
N GLY A 182 2.18 -2.52 17.50
CA GLY A 182 1.99 -1.15 17.02
C GLY A 182 3.00 -0.72 15.94
N GLY A 183 3.76 -1.66 15.38
CA GLY A 183 4.68 -1.45 14.26
C GLY A 183 3.99 -1.39 12.89
N LEU A 184 4.81 -1.40 11.83
CA LEU A 184 4.39 -1.30 10.41
C LEU A 184 3.57 -0.04 10.09
N ARG A 185 3.74 1.04 10.86
CA ARG A 185 3.01 2.30 10.66
C ARG A 185 3.38 3.00 9.36
N ASP A 186 4.56 2.73 8.84
CA ASP A 186 5.04 3.17 7.54
C ASP A 186 4.18 2.62 6.38
N TRP A 187 3.57 1.44 6.52
CA TRP A 187 2.65 0.90 5.51
C TRP A 187 1.37 1.74 5.36
N GLU A 188 1.07 2.56 6.35
CA GLU A 188 -0.11 3.43 6.36
C GLU A 188 -0.01 4.61 5.39
N ALA A 189 1.13 4.75 4.68
CA ALA A 189 1.34 5.79 3.68
C ALA A 189 0.52 5.59 2.39
N THR A 190 0.01 4.37 2.14
CA THR A 190 -0.86 4.08 1.00
C THR A 190 -2.15 3.37 1.43
N PRO A 191 -3.24 3.45 0.65
CA PRO A 191 -4.47 2.69 0.92
C PRO A 191 -4.23 1.18 0.98
N GLU A 192 -3.45 0.64 0.03
CA GLU A 192 -3.13 -0.78 -0.06
C GLU A 192 -2.23 -1.25 1.10
N GLY A 193 -1.23 -0.46 1.49
CA GLY A 193 -0.38 -0.77 2.64
C GLY A 193 -1.17 -0.73 3.95
N THR A 194 -2.10 0.22 4.06
CA THR A 194 -3.07 0.26 5.18
C THR A 194 -3.91 -1.00 5.22
N LEU A 195 -4.44 -1.46 4.08
CA LEU A 195 -5.20 -2.71 3.99
C LEU A 195 -4.35 -3.93 4.35
N ALA A 196 -3.10 -4.00 3.90
CA ALA A 196 -2.19 -5.08 4.27
C ALA A 196 -2.03 -5.16 5.80
N ARG A 197 -1.87 -4.02 6.47
CA ARG A 197 -1.80 -3.96 7.94
C ARG A 197 -3.14 -4.34 8.60
N LEU A 198 -4.29 -3.96 8.02
CA LEU A 198 -5.60 -4.41 8.49
C LEU A 198 -5.71 -5.94 8.45
N LEU A 199 -5.30 -6.58 7.36
CA LEU A 199 -5.32 -8.04 7.24
C LEU A 199 -4.47 -8.72 8.31
N LEU A 200 -3.28 -8.17 8.62
CA LEU A 200 -2.42 -8.70 9.68
C LEU A 200 -3.07 -8.61 11.06
N LEU A 201 -3.79 -7.53 11.36
CA LEU A 201 -4.41 -7.27 12.66
C LEU A 201 -5.75 -7.98 12.85
N ASP A 202 -6.52 -8.13 11.77
CA ASP A 202 -7.89 -8.60 11.81
C ASP A 202 -8.02 -10.05 11.30
N GLN A 203 -7.60 -10.32 10.07
CA GLN A 203 -7.79 -11.64 9.46
C GLN A 203 -6.75 -12.65 9.96
N PHE A 204 -5.46 -12.31 9.88
CA PHE A 204 -4.40 -13.28 10.16
C PHE A 204 -4.34 -13.64 11.64
N THR A 205 -4.68 -12.72 12.54
CA THR A 205 -4.83 -13.03 13.96
C THR A 205 -5.89 -14.11 14.19
N ARG A 206 -7.03 -14.04 13.49
CA ARG A 206 -8.12 -15.05 13.57
C ARG A 206 -7.73 -16.41 13.00
N ASN A 207 -6.82 -16.45 12.02
CA ASN A 207 -6.25 -17.70 11.49
C ASN A 207 -5.17 -18.28 12.42
N ILE A 208 -4.15 -17.50 12.77
CA ILE A 208 -2.97 -17.95 13.54
C ILE A 208 -3.35 -18.34 14.97
N TYR A 209 -4.24 -17.55 15.60
CA TYR A 209 -4.58 -17.68 17.01
C TYR A 209 -5.99 -18.20 17.24
N ARG A 210 -6.50 -18.99 16.28
CA ARG A 210 -7.84 -19.57 16.29
C ARG A 210 -8.17 -20.20 17.66
N ASP A 211 -9.40 -19.97 18.11
CA ASP A 211 -9.93 -20.48 19.38
C ASP A 211 -9.13 -20.03 20.62
N THR A 212 -8.39 -18.92 20.53
CA THR A 212 -7.72 -18.26 21.66
C THR A 212 -8.11 -16.77 21.76
N PRO A 213 -7.98 -16.12 22.93
CA PRO A 213 -8.26 -14.69 23.07
C PRO A 213 -7.43 -13.82 22.10
N ARG A 214 -6.25 -14.31 21.71
CA ARG A 214 -5.31 -13.58 20.87
C ARG A 214 -5.79 -13.43 19.42
N ALA A 215 -6.80 -14.20 18.99
CA ALA A 215 -7.50 -13.97 17.73
C ALA A 215 -8.11 -12.56 17.62
N PHE A 216 -8.42 -11.92 18.76
CA PHE A 216 -9.05 -10.60 18.83
C PHE A 216 -8.08 -9.49 19.28
N ALA A 217 -6.79 -9.82 19.49
CA ALA A 217 -5.81 -8.87 20.03
C ALA A 217 -5.56 -7.65 19.12
N GLY A 218 -5.86 -7.76 17.82
CA GLY A 218 -5.70 -6.67 16.85
C GLY A 218 -6.96 -5.81 16.65
N ASP A 219 -8.13 -6.22 17.15
CA ASP A 219 -9.44 -5.64 16.78
C ASP A 219 -9.49 -4.12 17.00
N ALA A 220 -9.02 -3.63 18.16
CA ALA A 220 -9.02 -2.20 18.47
C ALA A 220 -8.10 -1.38 17.54
N GLN A 221 -6.94 -1.93 17.19
CA GLN A 221 -6.01 -1.27 16.26
C GLN A 221 -6.57 -1.30 14.83
N ALA A 222 -7.14 -2.43 14.42
CA ALA A 222 -7.76 -2.59 13.11
C ALA A 222 -8.95 -1.62 12.93
N LEU A 223 -9.83 -1.50 13.93
CA LEU A 223 -10.96 -0.56 13.88
C LEU A 223 -10.49 0.90 13.80
N ALA A 224 -9.49 1.30 14.59
CA ALA A 224 -8.93 2.64 14.52
C ALA A 224 -8.33 2.95 13.14
N LEU A 225 -7.65 1.97 12.54
CA LEU A 225 -7.06 2.08 11.22
C LEU A 225 -8.14 2.18 10.12
N ALA A 226 -9.16 1.32 10.17
CA ALA A 226 -10.28 1.32 9.24
C ALA A 226 -11.08 2.63 9.30
N ARG A 227 -11.37 3.14 10.52
CA ARG A 227 -12.00 4.46 10.73
C ARG A 227 -11.24 5.57 10.04
N ARG A 228 -9.90 5.56 10.13
CA ARG A 228 -9.08 6.58 9.47
C ARG A 228 -9.13 6.47 7.95
N LEU A 229 -8.99 5.26 7.41
CA LEU A 229 -9.03 4.99 5.96
C LEU A 229 -10.39 5.36 5.35
N VAL A 230 -11.49 5.14 6.09
CA VAL A 230 -12.83 5.56 5.70
C VAL A 230 -12.95 7.09 5.73
N ARG A 231 -12.54 7.72 6.83
CA ARG A 231 -12.63 9.17 7.03
C ARG A 231 -11.86 9.98 5.98
N THR A 232 -10.72 9.49 5.49
CA THR A 232 -9.94 10.18 4.45
C THR A 232 -10.50 9.96 3.04
N GLY A 233 -11.37 8.97 2.85
CA GLY A 233 -11.87 8.58 1.51
C GLY A 233 -10.93 7.64 0.75
N ASP A 234 -9.74 7.36 1.28
CA ASP A 234 -8.69 6.58 0.60
C ASP A 234 -9.12 5.15 0.24
N HIS A 235 -10.01 4.56 1.05
CA HIS A 235 -10.63 3.27 0.75
C HIS A 235 -11.34 3.22 -0.60
N LEU A 236 -11.83 4.34 -1.13
CA LEU A 236 -12.52 4.39 -2.43
C LEU A 236 -11.59 4.08 -3.61
N GLY A 237 -10.26 4.23 -3.43
CA GLY A 237 -9.27 3.79 -4.40
C GLY A 237 -9.05 2.28 -4.43
N LEU A 238 -9.53 1.54 -3.42
CA LEU A 238 -9.38 0.09 -3.34
C LEU A 238 -10.42 -0.63 -4.22
N PRO A 239 -10.02 -1.73 -4.90
CA PRO A 239 -10.96 -2.62 -5.59
C PRO A 239 -12.08 -3.11 -4.66
N PRO A 240 -13.28 -3.43 -5.19
CA PRO A 240 -14.41 -3.82 -4.35
C PRO A 240 -14.14 -4.94 -3.34
N LEU A 241 -13.46 -6.01 -3.77
CA LEU A 241 -13.10 -7.11 -2.86
C LEU A 241 -12.15 -6.65 -1.75
N GLN A 242 -11.24 -5.74 -2.04
CA GLN A 242 -10.32 -5.18 -1.04
C GLN A 242 -11.06 -4.28 -0.04
N ARG A 243 -12.05 -3.50 -0.51
CA ARG A 243 -12.91 -2.70 0.36
C ARG A 243 -13.70 -3.54 1.37
N TRP A 244 -14.13 -4.74 1.00
CA TRP A 244 -14.77 -5.68 1.94
C TRP A 244 -13.88 -5.88 3.18
N PHE A 245 -12.62 -6.27 2.99
CA PHE A 245 -11.69 -6.50 4.11
C PHE A 245 -11.29 -5.21 4.84
N ALA A 246 -11.33 -4.06 4.17
CA ALA A 246 -11.16 -2.76 4.83
C ALA A 246 -12.31 -2.44 5.80
N TYR A 247 -13.50 -3.01 5.59
CA TYR A 247 -14.70 -2.73 6.39
C TYR A 247 -14.98 -3.76 7.47
N MET A 248 -14.46 -4.99 7.36
CA MET A 248 -14.67 -6.02 8.38
C MET A 248 -14.25 -5.64 9.81
N PRO A 249 -13.24 -4.78 10.06
CA PRO A 249 -12.97 -4.32 11.42
C PRO A 249 -14.17 -3.61 12.09
N PHE A 250 -15.05 -2.96 11.31
CA PHE A 250 -16.30 -2.40 11.81
C PHE A 250 -17.30 -3.51 12.16
N GLU A 251 -17.46 -4.50 11.28
CA GLU A 251 -18.32 -5.69 11.49
C GLU A 251 -17.87 -6.53 12.71
N HIS A 252 -16.58 -6.57 12.99
CA HIS A 252 -16.03 -7.33 14.11
C HIS A 252 -16.07 -6.59 15.46
N ALA A 253 -16.41 -5.30 15.47
CA ALA A 253 -16.39 -4.50 16.68
C ALA A 253 -17.61 -4.78 17.58
N GLU A 254 -17.38 -4.95 18.89
CA GLU A 254 -18.45 -4.97 19.90
C GLU A 254 -18.85 -3.52 20.28
N ASP A 255 -19.24 -2.73 19.27
CA ASP A 255 -19.58 -1.30 19.36
C ASP A 255 -20.71 -0.99 18.37
N LEU A 256 -21.84 -0.45 18.85
CA LEU A 256 -23.02 -0.26 18.02
C LEU A 256 -22.81 0.77 16.91
N GLU A 257 -22.05 1.84 17.18
CA GLU A 257 -21.74 2.87 16.18
C GLU A 257 -20.89 2.28 15.04
N ALA A 258 -19.87 1.46 15.38
CA ALA A 258 -19.12 0.73 14.38
C ALA A 258 -20.00 -0.23 13.56
N GLN A 259 -20.99 -0.89 14.18
CA GLN A 259 -21.90 -1.79 13.47
C GLN A 259 -22.85 -1.04 12.51
N ASP A 260 -23.36 0.12 12.91
CA ASP A 260 -24.14 1.01 12.05
C ASP A 260 -23.31 1.44 10.83
N GLU A 261 -22.04 1.82 11.07
CA GLU A 261 -21.11 2.20 10.01
C GLU A 261 -20.75 1.02 9.09
N SER A 262 -20.59 -0.18 9.64
CA SER A 262 -20.39 -1.41 8.86
C SER A 262 -21.52 -1.60 7.85
N VAL A 263 -22.77 -1.59 8.33
CA VAL A 263 -23.95 -1.74 7.45
C VAL A 263 -23.97 -0.66 6.37
N ARG A 264 -23.74 0.61 6.73
CA ARG A 264 -23.71 1.72 5.76
C ARG A 264 -22.66 1.48 4.66
N LEU A 265 -21.44 1.08 5.05
CA LEU A 265 -20.33 0.84 4.12
C LEU A 265 -20.59 -0.36 3.21
N PHE A 266 -21.10 -1.46 3.75
CA PHE A 266 -21.44 -2.65 2.97
C PHE A 266 -22.64 -2.42 2.04
N SER A 267 -23.65 -1.63 2.45
CA SER A 267 -24.76 -1.26 1.57
C SER A 267 -24.25 -0.47 0.36
N ALA A 268 -23.43 0.56 0.57
CA ALA A 268 -22.85 1.35 -0.52
C ALA A 268 -21.94 0.50 -1.43
N LEU A 269 -21.22 -0.47 -0.86
CA LEU A 269 -20.38 -1.37 -1.64
C LEU A 269 -21.20 -2.35 -2.50
N ALA A 270 -22.30 -2.89 -1.98
CA ALA A 270 -23.22 -3.76 -2.71
C ALA A 270 -23.93 -3.03 -3.87
N GLU A 271 -24.22 -1.74 -3.72
CA GLU A 271 -24.79 -0.91 -4.80
C GLU A 271 -23.77 -0.64 -5.92
N THR A 272 -22.52 -0.42 -5.56
CA THR A 272 -21.46 0.01 -6.50
C THR A 272 -20.66 -1.16 -7.08
N ALA A 273 -20.76 -2.34 -6.50
CA ALA A 273 -20.06 -3.54 -6.93
C ALA A 273 -20.90 -4.80 -6.70
N GLY A 274 -20.81 -5.75 -7.63
CA GLY A 274 -21.43 -7.07 -7.50
C GLY A 274 -20.70 -7.97 -6.50
N LEU A 275 -20.59 -7.55 -5.24
CA LEU A 275 -20.13 -8.42 -4.17
C LEU A 275 -21.08 -9.62 -4.02
N PRO A 276 -20.58 -10.75 -3.47
CA PRO A 276 -21.44 -11.83 -3.03
C PRO A 276 -22.58 -11.31 -2.12
N PRO A 277 -23.85 -11.67 -2.40
CA PRO A 277 -25.01 -11.14 -1.66
C PRO A 277 -24.95 -11.38 -0.14
N ASP A 278 -24.22 -12.39 0.29
CA ASP A 278 -24.05 -12.75 1.70
C ASP A 278 -23.18 -11.75 2.47
N ALA A 279 -22.29 -10.99 1.82
CA ALA A 279 -21.45 -10.00 2.50
C ALA A 279 -22.27 -8.95 3.28
N LEU A 280 -23.34 -8.42 2.66
CA LEU A 280 -24.23 -7.46 3.31
C LEU A 280 -25.12 -8.13 4.37
N ASP A 281 -25.57 -9.37 4.14
CA ASP A 281 -26.33 -10.14 5.13
C ASP A 281 -25.52 -10.34 6.43
N TYR A 282 -24.23 -10.66 6.31
CA TYR A 282 -23.33 -10.79 7.47
C TYR A 282 -23.22 -9.47 8.25
N ALA A 283 -23.07 -8.33 7.59
CA ALA A 283 -23.02 -7.03 8.27
C ALA A 283 -24.30 -6.75 9.08
N HIS A 284 -25.48 -7.06 8.51
CA HIS A 284 -26.75 -6.92 9.23
C HIS A 284 -26.84 -7.87 10.43
N ARG A 285 -26.45 -9.14 10.26
CA ARG A 285 -26.48 -10.14 11.33
C ARG A 285 -25.54 -9.81 12.48
N HIS A 286 -24.33 -9.33 12.19
CA HIS A 286 -23.39 -8.87 13.22
C HIS A 286 -23.98 -7.69 14.01
N ARG A 287 -24.56 -6.72 13.31
CA ARG A 287 -25.22 -5.56 13.92
C ARG A 287 -26.36 -5.98 14.83
N GLU A 288 -27.22 -6.91 14.41
CA GLU A 288 -28.35 -7.38 15.22
C GLU A 288 -27.88 -8.02 16.54
N VAL A 289 -26.79 -8.79 16.50
CA VAL A 289 -26.22 -9.43 17.70
C VAL A 289 -25.69 -8.37 18.67
N VAL A 290 -24.92 -7.40 18.18
CA VAL A 290 -24.39 -6.31 19.02
C VAL A 290 -25.52 -5.40 19.52
N LEU A 291 -26.54 -5.12 18.71
CA LEU A 291 -27.73 -4.36 19.14
C LEU A 291 -28.46 -5.08 20.29
N ARG A 292 -28.55 -6.41 20.23
CA ARG A 292 -29.26 -7.21 21.23
C ARG A 292 -28.48 -7.44 22.52
N PHE A 293 -27.17 -7.67 22.42
CA PHE A 293 -26.35 -8.11 23.56
C PHE A 293 -25.23 -7.14 23.95
N GLY A 294 -24.99 -6.09 23.15
CA GLY A 294 -23.86 -5.16 23.30
C GLY A 294 -22.49 -5.77 22.96
N ARG A 295 -22.44 -7.04 22.57
CA ARG A 295 -21.22 -7.83 22.33
C ARG A 295 -21.54 -9.10 21.53
N PHE A 296 -20.52 -9.89 21.18
CA PHE A 296 -20.67 -11.18 20.52
C PHE A 296 -20.64 -12.34 21.54
N PRO A 297 -21.77 -13.02 21.81
CA PRO A 297 -21.82 -14.06 22.84
C PRO A 297 -20.93 -15.26 22.54
N HIS A 298 -20.67 -15.58 21.27
CA HIS A 298 -19.81 -16.69 20.89
C HIS A 298 -18.34 -16.49 21.29
N ARG A 299 -17.93 -15.24 21.58
CA ARG A 299 -16.59 -14.92 22.09
C ARG A 299 -16.48 -15.08 23.61
N ASN A 300 -17.58 -15.30 24.33
CA ASN A 300 -17.58 -15.29 25.79
C ASN A 300 -16.65 -16.36 26.39
N GLU A 301 -16.72 -17.59 25.91
CA GLU A 301 -15.89 -18.70 26.40
C GLU A 301 -14.40 -18.41 26.21
N VAL A 302 -14.00 -18.07 24.98
CA VAL A 302 -12.60 -17.81 24.62
C VAL A 302 -12.04 -16.55 25.31
N LEU A 303 -12.89 -15.56 25.64
CA LEU A 303 -12.51 -14.36 26.38
C LEU A 303 -12.70 -14.48 27.91
N GLY A 304 -13.12 -15.64 28.43
CA GLY A 304 -13.35 -15.85 29.86
C GLY A 304 -14.50 -15.02 30.46
N ARG A 305 -15.50 -14.64 29.65
CA ARG A 305 -16.68 -13.87 30.07
C ARG A 305 -17.82 -14.82 30.47
N ALA A 306 -18.56 -14.47 31.51
CA ALA A 306 -19.80 -15.16 31.83
C ALA A 306 -20.91 -14.83 30.81
N SER A 307 -21.62 -15.86 30.34
CA SER A 307 -22.81 -15.73 29.48
C SER A 307 -24.07 -15.64 30.33
N SER A 308 -24.96 -14.73 29.97
CA SER A 308 -26.34 -14.66 30.48
C SER A 308 -27.21 -15.79 29.93
N GLU A 309 -28.38 -16.01 30.54
CA GLU A 309 -29.35 -17.01 30.05
C GLU A 309 -29.80 -16.72 28.61
N ALA A 310 -30.02 -15.44 28.28
CA ALA A 310 -30.41 -15.02 26.94
C ALA A 310 -29.31 -15.29 25.90
N GLU A 311 -28.05 -15.06 26.26
CA GLU A 311 -26.87 -15.39 25.43
C GLU A 311 -26.73 -16.90 25.23
N LEU A 312 -26.90 -17.70 26.29
CA LEU A 312 -26.86 -19.17 26.20
C LEU A 312 -27.98 -19.74 25.33
N ALA A 313 -29.18 -19.16 25.42
CA ALA A 313 -30.31 -19.55 24.58
C ALA A 313 -30.04 -19.21 23.11
N PHE A 314 -29.46 -18.02 22.83
CA PHE A 314 -29.05 -17.61 21.49
C PHE A 314 -27.97 -18.53 20.90
N LEU A 315 -26.95 -18.92 21.67
CA LEU A 315 -25.87 -19.80 21.22
C LEU A 315 -26.33 -21.21 20.82
N ARG A 316 -27.56 -21.61 21.13
CA ARG A 316 -28.17 -22.88 20.69
C ARG A 316 -28.87 -22.78 19.33
N GLN A 317 -29.07 -21.56 18.82
CA GLN A 317 -29.74 -21.33 17.55
C GLN A 317 -28.75 -21.40 16.37
N PRO A 318 -29.19 -21.80 15.16
CA PRO A 318 -28.38 -21.68 13.95
C PRO A 318 -27.94 -20.24 13.71
N GLY A 319 -26.75 -20.04 13.14
CA GLY A 319 -26.24 -18.71 12.80
C GLY A 319 -25.80 -17.84 13.99
N SER A 320 -25.71 -18.41 15.19
CA SER A 320 -25.25 -17.76 16.43
C SER A 320 -23.72 -17.62 16.54
N ARG A 321 -23.00 -18.19 15.58
CA ARG A 321 -21.54 -18.18 15.44
C ARG A 321 -21.19 -17.67 14.04
N PHE A 322 -20.16 -16.84 13.99
CA PHE A 322 -19.56 -16.29 12.77
C PHE A 322 -18.10 -16.74 12.72
#